data_AF-K2EXC2-F1
#
_entry.id   AF-K2EXC2-F1
#
_cell.length_a   1.000
_cell.length_b   1.000
_cell.length_c   1.000
_cell.angle_alpha   90.00
_cell.angle_beta   90.00
_cell.angle_gamma   90.00
#
_symmetry.space_group_name_H-M   'P 1'
#
loop_
_entity.id
_entity.type
_entity.pdbx_description
1 polymer ?
#
loop_
_entity_poly.entity_id
_entity_poly.type
_entity_poly.pdbx_seq_one_letter_code
_entity_poly.pdbx_strand_id
1 'polypeptide(L)' 'MLNKQILSYRKTNATFYLGDSLEILRDIPSNSVDLIITSPPYSDQRKGTYGGIHPDKYVEWFLSKSQELLRV' A
#
# COMPACT_ATOMS: atom_id res chain seq x y z
N MET A 1 -7.87 -6.88 13.86
CA MET A 1 -7.66 -5.65 14.66
C MET A 1 -6.29 -5.11 14.28
N LEU A 2 -6.23 -3.92 13.67
CA LEU A 2 -4.98 -3.34 13.15
C LEU A 2 -4.12 -2.80 14.29
N ASN A 3 -2.88 -3.30 14.39
CA ASN A 3 -1.86 -2.74 15.28
C ASN A 3 -1.39 -1.40 14.72
N LYS A 4 -1.71 -0.32 15.44
CA LYS A 4 -1.38 1.06 15.08
C LYS A 4 -0.30 1.59 16.03
N GLN A 5 0.82 2.07 15.50
CA GLN A 5 1.84 2.81 16.26
C GLN A 5 1.87 4.27 15.80
N ILE A 6 1.84 5.22 16.75
CA ILE A 6 1.91 6.66 16.50
C ILE A 6 3.24 7.19 17.03
N LEU A 7 4.01 7.86 16.16
CA LEU A 7 5.23 8.60 16.53
C LEU A 7 5.03 10.08 16.17
N SER A 8 5.49 10.98 17.05
CA SER A 8 5.37 12.44 16.87
C SER A 8 6.75 13.08 16.69
N TYR A 9 7.05 13.61 15.51
CA TYR A 9 8.26 14.40 15.23
C TYR A 9 7.85 15.74 14.60
N ARG A 10 8.27 16.88 15.19
CA ARG A 10 8.01 18.24 14.66
C ARG A 10 6.54 18.51 14.23
N LYS A 11 5.56 18.23 15.10
CA LYS A 11 4.11 18.38 14.83
C LYS A 11 3.56 17.53 13.67
N THR A 12 4.28 16.50 13.22
CA THR A 12 3.72 15.50 12.29
C THR A 12 3.33 14.24 13.05
N ASN A 13 2.16 13.71 12.72
CA ASN A 13 1.72 12.39 13.19
C ASN A 13 2.11 11.37 12.12
N ALA A 14 2.91 10.37 12.49
CA ALA A 14 3.15 9.21 11.65
C ALA A 14 2.31 8.04 12.15
N THR A 15 1.54 7.42 11.25
CA THR A 15 0.81 6.19 11.54
C THR A 15 1.39 5.06 10.70
N PHE A 16 1.75 3.95 11.34
CA PHE A 16 2.23 2.75 10.68
C PHE A 16 1.20 1.63 10.76
N TYR A 17 0.99 0.96 9.63
CA TYR A 17 0.10 -0.20 9.50
C TYR A 17 0.92 -1.40 9.04
N LEU A 18 0.69 -2.55 9.67
CA LEU A 18 1.27 -3.83 9.27
C LEU A 18 0.17 -4.72 8.69
N GLY A 19 0.29 -5.10 7.42
CA GLY A 19 -0.67 -5.97 6.75
C GLY A 19 -0.63 -5.84 5.23
N ASP A 20 -1.60 -6.49 4.58
CA ASP A 20 -1.84 -6.31 3.15
C ASP A 20 -2.38 -4.89 2.88
N SER A 21 -1.71 -4.16 1.99
CA SER A 21 -2.07 -2.76 1.71
C SER A 21 -3.47 -2.60 1.13
N LEU A 22 -3.96 -3.57 0.34
CA LEU A 22 -5.29 -3.50 -0.25
C LEU A 22 -6.37 -3.56 0.83
N GLU A 23 -6.20 -4.43 1.82
CA GLU A 23 -7.13 -4.53 2.95
C GLU A 23 -7.07 -3.29 3.84
N ILE A 24 -5.87 -2.77 4.11
CA ILE A 24 -5.69 -1.56 4.93
C ILE A 24 -6.31 -0.34 4.25
N LEU A 25 -6.10 -0.16 2.94
CA LEU A 25 -6.61 1.01 2.22
C LEU A 25 -8.13 1.10 2.31
N ARG A 26 -8.86 -0.03 2.30
CA ARG A 26 -10.33 -0.07 2.43
C ARG A 26 -10.87 0.57 3.70
N ASP A 27 -10.08 0.58 4.78
CA ASP A 27 -10.45 1.20 6.06
C ASP A 27 -10.12 2.70 6.13
N ILE A 28 -9.43 3.24 5.12
CA ILE A 28 -9.07 4.66 5.02
C ILE A 28 -10.21 5.42 4.31
N PRO A 29 -10.69 6.56 4.86
CA PRO A 29 -11.74 7.36 4.25
C PRO A 29 -11.39 7.82 2.83
N SER A 30 -12.40 8.00 1.98
CA SER A 30 -12.19 8.53 0.63
C SER A 30 -11.81 10.02 0.63
N ASN A 31 -10.98 10.46 -0.33
CA ASN A 31 -10.52 11.85 -0.49
C ASN A 31 -9.86 12.44 0.78
N SER A 32 -9.08 11.64 1.47
CA SER A 32 -8.37 11.96 2.71
C SER A 32 -6.85 12.06 2.54
N VAL A 33 -6.30 11.64 1.39
CA VAL A 33 -4.86 11.64 1.10
C VAL A 33 -4.52 12.61 -0.04
N ASP A 34 -3.68 13.59 0.25
CA ASP A 34 -3.24 14.59 -0.75
C ASP A 34 -2.12 14.10 -1.69
N LEU A 35 -1.29 13.16 -1.22
CA LEU A 35 -0.14 12.65 -1.97
C LEU A 35 0.13 11.18 -1.65
N ILE A 36 0.25 10.38 -2.71
CA ILE A 36 0.61 8.97 -2.64
C ILE A 36 1.99 8.78 -3.25
N ILE A 37 2.90 8.24 -2.47
CA ILE A 37 4.21 7.78 -2.92
C ILE A 37 4.24 6.27 -2.77
N THR A 38 4.43 5.55 -3.87
CA THR A 38 4.42 4.09 -3.88
C THR A 38 5.53 3.53 -4.75
N SER A 39 6.14 2.44 -4.31
CA SER A 39 7.10 1.63 -5.05
C SER A 39 6.68 0.17 -4.93
N PRO A 40 5.59 -0.23 -5.62
CA PRO A 40 5.07 -1.60 -5.53
C PRO A 40 6.15 -2.62 -5.92
N PRO A 41 6.11 -3.85 -5.37
CA PRO A 41 7.08 -4.90 -5.69
C PRO A 41 7.08 -5.17 -7.21
N TYR A 42 8.22 -4.97 -7.86
CA TYR A 42 8.33 -5.17 -9.31
C TYR A 42 8.23 -6.65 -9.68
N SER A 43 7.62 -6.90 -10.84
CA SER A 43 7.27 -8.22 -11.35
C SER A 43 8.45 -9.18 -11.51
N ASP A 44 9.61 -8.66 -11.93
CA ASP A 44 10.67 -9.50 -12.45
C ASP A 44 11.86 -9.74 -11.49
N GLN A 45 12.02 -8.94 -10.44
CA GLN A 45 13.36 -8.83 -9.86
C GLN A 45 13.70 -9.77 -8.71
N ARG A 46 12.76 -10.51 -8.09
CA ARG A 46 13.13 -11.41 -6.99
C ARG A 46 12.21 -12.61 -6.81
N LYS A 47 12.40 -13.65 -7.64
CA LYS A 47 11.76 -14.97 -7.45
C LYS A 47 11.98 -15.57 -6.05
N GLY A 48 13.07 -15.19 -5.35
CA GLY A 48 13.44 -15.75 -4.05
C GLY A 48 13.00 -14.98 -2.80
N THR A 49 12.46 -13.76 -2.87
CA THR A 49 12.16 -12.95 -1.65
C THR A 49 10.70 -12.55 -1.46
N TYR A 50 9.91 -12.41 -2.54
CA TYR A 50 8.52 -11.93 -2.44
C TYR A 50 7.50 -12.85 -3.14
N GLY A 51 7.90 -14.04 -3.60
CA GLY A 51 7.04 -14.89 -4.44
C GLY A 51 6.66 -14.27 -5.79
N GLY A 52 7.37 -13.20 -6.20
CA GLY A 52 7.28 -12.38 -7.41
C GLY A 52 6.03 -12.57 -8.30
N ILE A 53 5.24 -11.52 -8.45
CA ILE A 53 4.11 -11.53 -9.39
C ILE A 53 4.65 -11.60 -10.81
N HIS A 54 4.32 -12.67 -11.53
CA HIS A 54 4.70 -12.81 -12.93
C HIS A 54 4.35 -11.54 -13.72
N PRO A 55 5.23 -11.01 -14.58
CA PRO A 55 4.97 -9.77 -15.34
C PRO A 55 3.58 -9.70 -15.98
N ASP A 56 3.13 -10.80 -16.59
CA ASP A 56 1.81 -10.89 -17.23
C ASP A 56 0.62 -10.70 -16.26
N LYS A 57 0.83 -10.97 -14.97
CA LYS A 57 -0.19 -10.81 -13.92
C LYS A 57 -0.07 -9.50 -13.16
N TYR A 58 0.99 -8.73 -13.41
CA TYR A 58 1.31 -7.54 -12.62
C TYR A 58 0.24 -6.46 -12.73
N VAL A 59 -0.23 -6.19 -13.96
CA VAL A 59 -1.26 -5.18 -14.21
C VAL A 59 -2.56 -5.53 -13.49
N GLU A 60 -3.04 -6.76 -13.65
CA GLU A 60 -4.25 -7.25 -12.97
C GLU A 60 -4.10 -7.20 -11.45
N TRP A 61 -2.95 -7.64 -10.93
CA TRP A 61 -2.66 -7.60 -9.50
C TRP A 61 -2.67 -6.16 -8.97
N PHE A 62 -2.09 -5.20 -9.70
CA PHE A 62 -1.96 -3.81 -9.23
C PHE A 62 -3.25 -3.01 -9.38
N LEU A 63 -4.10 -3.33 -10.37
CA LEU A 63 -5.28 -2.53 -10.70
C LEU A 63 -6.21 -2.34 -9.49
N SER A 64 -6.47 -3.42 -8.74
CA SER A 64 -7.26 -3.37 -7.49
C SER A 64 -6.67 -2.42 -6.44
N LYS A 65 -5.34 -2.32 -6.33
CA LYS A 65 -4.67 -1.40 -5.39
C LYS A 65 -4.79 0.02 -5.90
N SER A 66 -4.55 0.23 -7.20
CA SER A 66 -4.64 1.56 -7.82
C SER A 66 -6.03 2.19 -7.70
N GLN A 67 -7.10 1.39 -7.72
CA GLN A 67 -8.46 1.86 -7.47
C GLN A 67 -8.63 2.40 -6.05
N GLU A 68 -8.12 1.68 -5.05
CA GLU A 68 -8.14 2.16 -3.67
C GLU A 68 -7.22 3.37 -3.46
N LEU A 69 -6.05 3.41 -4.12
CA LEU A 69 -5.17 4.58 -4.10
C LEU A 69 -5.85 5.83 -4.67
N LEU A 70 -6.62 5.70 -5.75
CA LEU A 70 -7.41 6.81 -6.30
C LEU A 70 -8.55 7.23 -5.37
N ARG A 71 -9.11 6.30 -4.61
CA ARG A 71 -10.27 6.53 -3.74
C ARG A 71 -9.91 7.32 -2.48
N VAL A 72 -8.80 6.95 -1.83
CA VAL A 72 -8.42 7.43 -0.48
C VAL A 72 -8.02 8.90 -0.44
#